data_AF-K9R5G3-F1
#
_entry.id   AF-K9R5G3-F1
#
_cell.length_a   1.000
_cell.length_b   1.000
_cell.length_c   1.000
_cell.angle_alpha   90.00
_cell.angle_beta   90.00
_cell.angle_gamma   90.00
#
_symmetry.space_group_name_H-M   'P 1'
#
loop_
_entity.id
_entity.type
_entity.pdbx_description
1 polymer ?
#
loop_
_entity_poly.entity_id
_entity_poly.type
_entity_poly.pdbx_seq_one_letter_code
_entity_poly.pdbx_strand_id
1 'polypeptide(L)' 'MNYLLFLTIGLAIIWFSIKIEEEVLRISAAIAGTLITVWGFSLSPTTIQVAVELAVVISVFSFCIRCWRKD' A
#
# COMPACT_ATOMS: atom_id res chain seq x y z
N MET A 1 6.53 -13.53 -12.40
CA MET A 1 7.80 -13.16 -11.73
C MET A 1 7.97 -11.65 -11.51
N ASN A 2 7.58 -10.78 -12.45
CA ASN A 2 7.90 -9.34 -12.38
C ASN A 2 7.11 -8.57 -11.30
N TYR A 3 5.84 -8.93 -11.05
CA TYR A 3 4.96 -8.19 -10.11
C TYR A 3 5.47 -8.16 -8.66
N LEU A 4 6.11 -9.24 -8.19
CA LEU A 4 6.71 -9.32 -6.85
C LEU A 4 7.85 -8.32 -6.66
N LEU A 5 8.65 -8.08 -7.71
CA LEU A 5 9.70 -7.07 -7.68
C LEU A 5 9.09 -5.67 -7.59
N PHE A 6 8.07 -5.36 -8.39
CA PHE A 6 7.39 -4.07 -8.31
C PHE A 6 6.74 -3.82 -6.94
N LEU A 7 6.11 -4.83 -6.35
CA LEU A 7 5.51 -4.70 -5.01
C LEU A 7 6.57 -4.48 -3.93
N THR A 8 7.65 -5.27 -3.93
CA THR A 8 8.72 -5.15 -2.92
C THR A 8 9.48 -3.83 -3.05
N ILE A 9 9.75 -3.37 -4.27
CA ILE A 9 10.39 -2.07 -4.53
C ILE A 9 9.47 -0.91 -4.13
N GLY A 10 8.18 -0.97 -4.49
CA GLY A 10 7.20 0.05 -4.10
C GLY A 10 7.09 0.19 -2.58
N LEU A 11 7.00 -0.92 -1.86
CA LEU A 11 7.00 -0.96 -0.39
C LEU A 11 8.31 -0.42 0.20
N ALA A 12 9.46 -0.78 -0.38
CA ALA A 12 10.76 -0.28 0.07
C ALA A 12 10.88 1.24 -0.08
N ILE A 13 10.38 1.81 -1.18
CA ILE A 13 10.38 3.25 -1.44
C ILE A 13 9.45 3.98 -0.46
N ILE A 14 8.26 3.42 -0.20
CA ILE A 14 7.34 3.99 0.81
C ILE A 14 7.99 3.96 2.20
N TRP A 15 8.65 2.86 2.56
CA TRP A 15 9.35 2.74 3.83
C TRP A 15 10.52 3.74 3.94
N PHE A 16 11.26 3.92 2.84
CA PHE A 16 12.36 4.88 2.77
C PHE A 16 11.86 6.33 2.86
N SER A 17 10.71 6.64 2.24
CA SER A 17 10.08 7.96 2.29
C SER A 17 9.85 8.42 3.74
N ILE A 18 9.44 7.53 4.65
CA ILE A 18 9.19 7.88 6.06
C ILE A 18 10.46 8.41 6.77
N LYS A 19 11.66 8.01 6.31
CA LYS A 19 12.93 8.45 6.89
C LYS A 19 13.47 9.77 6.33
N ILE A 20 12.83 10.34 5.31
CA ILE A 20 13.27 11.57 4.67
C ILE A 20 12.81 12.77 5.51
N GLU A 21 13.75 13.64 5.88
CA GLU A 21 13.48 14.87 6.65
C GLU A 21 12.86 15.99 5.79
N GLU A 22 13.29 16.10 4.53
CA GLU A 22 12.79 17.08 3.56
C GLU A 22 11.33 16.81 3.16
N GLU A 23 10.42 17.75 3.42
CA GLU A 23 8.97 17.53 3.24
C GLU A 23 8.57 17.24 1.78
N VAL A 24 9.15 17.99 0.84
CA VAL A 24 8.87 17.84 -0.60
C VAL A 24 9.38 16.49 -1.11
N LEU A 25 10.58 16.10 -0.69
CA LEU A 25 11.19 14.83 -1.07
C LEU A 25 10.46 13.64 -0.42
N ARG A 26 9.99 13.80 0.82
CA ARG A 26 9.17 12.81 1.51
C ARG A 26 7.88 12.53 0.76
N ILE A 27 7.12 13.57 0.44
CA ILE A 27 5.82 13.44 -0.25
C ILE A 27 6.01 12.86 -1.65
N SER A 28 6.98 13.36 -2.43
CA SER A 28 7.23 12.85 -3.78
C SER A 28 7.67 11.38 -3.78
N ALA A 29 8.51 10.97 -2.83
CA ALA A 29 8.91 9.57 -2.67
C ALA A 29 7.73 8.67 -2.24
N ALA A 30 6.86 9.16 -1.36
CA ALA A 30 5.65 8.42 -0.96
C ALA A 30 4.71 8.21 -2.16
N ILE A 31 4.47 9.25 -2.96
CA ILE A 31 3.63 9.19 -4.16
C ILE A 31 4.24 8.24 -5.20
N ALA A 32 5.55 8.36 -5.48
CA ALA A 32 6.25 7.50 -6.42
C ALA A 32 6.20 6.02 -5.99
N GLY A 33 6.46 5.73 -4.71
CA GLY A 33 6.36 4.37 -4.17
C GLY A 33 4.94 3.81 -4.24
N THR A 34 3.92 4.65 -4.03
CA THR A 34 2.51 4.26 -4.18
C THR A 34 2.18 3.91 -5.62
N LEU A 35 2.57 4.72 -6.60
CA LEU A 35 2.34 4.46 -8.02
C LEU A 35 3.01 3.15 -8.48
N ILE A 36 4.25 2.92 -8.06
CA ILE A 36 4.97 1.67 -8.34
C ILE A 36 4.25 0.47 -7.74
N THR A 37 3.72 0.61 -6.52
CA THR A 37 2.96 -0.45 -5.84
C THR A 37 1.65 -0.75 -6.58
N VAL A 38 0.91 0.28 -7.02
CA VAL A 38 -0.33 0.13 -7.81
C VAL A 38 -0.05 -0.57 -9.14
N TRP A 39 1.03 -0.19 -9.84
CA TRP A 39 1.43 -0.90 -11.06
C TRP A 39 1.85 -2.34 -10.81
N GLY A 40 2.58 -2.61 -9.74
CA GLY A 40 2.92 -3.97 -9.33
C GLY A 40 1.67 -4.81 -9.03
N PHE A 41 0.67 -4.20 -8.42
CA PHE A 41 -0.61 -4.85 -8.12
C PHE A 41 -1.44 -5.12 -9.38
N SER A 42 -1.48 -4.18 -10.32
CA SER A 42 -2.17 -4.34 -11.61
C SER A 42 -1.57 -5.45 -12.49
N LEU A 43 -0.29 -5.77 -12.31
CA LEU A 43 0.41 -6.85 -13.01
C LEU A 43 0.38 -8.18 -12.24
N SER A 44 -0.22 -8.21 -11.05
CA SER A 44 -0.28 -9.38 -10.19
C SER A 44 -1.39 -10.35 -10.63
N PRO A 45 -1.28 -11.66 -10.33
CA PRO A 45 -2.34 -12.61 -10.61
C PRO A 45 -3.57 -12.32 -9.76
N THR A 46 -4.76 -12.59 -10.31
CA THR A 46 -6.07 -12.31 -9.70
C THR A 46 -6.21 -12.86 -8.27
N THR A 47 -5.60 -14.00 -7.97
CA THR A 47 -5.60 -14.60 -6.62
C THR A 47 -4.97 -13.67 -5.56
N ILE A 48 -3.85 -13.01 -5.88
CA ILE A 48 -3.18 -12.08 -4.96
C ILE A 48 -4.00 -10.81 -4.82
N GLN A 49 -4.57 -10.34 -5.92
CA GLN A 49 -5.40 -9.14 -5.93
C GLN A 49 -6.63 -9.29 -5.04
N VAL A 50 -7.39 -10.38 -5.21
CA VAL A 50 -8.56 -10.68 -4.39
C VAL A 50 -8.19 -10.83 -2.92
N ALA A 51 -7.06 -11.49 -2.61
CA ALA A 51 -6.61 -11.65 -1.22
C ALA A 51 -6.34 -10.31 -0.52
N VAL A 52 -5.68 -9.37 -1.21
CA VAL A 52 -5.42 -8.03 -0.68
C VAL A 52 -6.70 -7.22 -0.55
N GLU A 53 -7.60 -7.26 -1.54
CA GLU A 53 -8.89 -6.58 -1.46
C GLU A 53 -9.74 -7.08 -0.29
N LEU A 54 -9.78 -8.39 -0.06
CA LEU A 54 -10.46 -9.00 1.08
C LEU A 54 -9.88 -8.51 2.41
N ALA A 55 -8.55 -8.46 2.52
CA ALA A 55 -7.88 -7.94 3.71
C ALA A 55 -8.21 -6.47 3.96
N VAL A 56 -8.23 -5.64 2.91
CA VAL A 56 -8.60 -4.22 2.99
C VAL A 56 -10.05 -4.08 3.44
N VAL A 57 -10.99 -4.79 2.83
CA VAL A 57 -12.41 -4.77 3.24
C VAL A 57 -12.55 -5.17 4.70
N ILE A 58 -11.95 -6.29 5.14
CA ILE A 58 -12.00 -6.74 6.54
C ILE A 58 -11.43 -5.68 7.48
N SER A 59 -10.32 -5.03 7.11
CA SER A 59 -9.69 -4.00 7.94
C SER A 59 -10.57 -2.76 8.11
N VAL A 60 -11.20 -2.29 7.02
CA VAL A 60 -12.11 -1.14 7.03
C VAL A 60 -13.35 -1.47 7.86
N PHE A 61 -13.95 -2.65 7.66
CA PHE A 61 -15.10 -3.08 8.45
C PHE A 61 -14.76 -3.21 9.93
N SER A 62 -13.60 -3.77 10.27
CA SER A 62 -13.13 -3.89 11.65
C SER A 62 -12.90 -2.51 12.30
N PHE A 63 -12.36 -1.57 11.54
CA PHE A 63 -12.16 -0.19 11.99
C PHE A 63 -13.49 0.52 12.19
N CYS A 64 -14.42 0.42 11.23
CA CYS A 64 -15.77 0.98 11.35
C CYS A 64 -16.52 0.44 12.58
N ILE A 65 -16.49 -0.88 12.82
CA ILE A 65 -17.11 -1.48 14.01
C ILE A 65 -16.43 -1.01 15.31
N ARG A 66 -15.10 -0.83 15.31
CA ARG A 66 -14.38 -0.27 16.47
C ARG A 66 -14.74 1.19 16.72
N CYS A 67 -14.87 2.00 15.68
CA CYS A 67 -15.34 3.39 15.79
C CYS A 67 -16.74 3.44 16.38
N TRP A 68 -17.66 2.63 15.85
CA TRP A 68 -19.05 2.57 16.33
C TRP A 68 -19.22 2.07 17.77
N ARG A 69 -18.27 1.29 18.29
CA ARG A 69 -18.27 0.82 19.68
C ARG A 69 -17.76 1.88 20.68
N LYS A 70 -17.08 2.92 20.20
CA LYS A 70 -16.41 3.90 21.05
C LYS A 70 -17.28 5.13 21.36
N ASP A 71 -18.40 5.28 20.66
CA ASP A 71 -19.51 6.19 20.96
C ASP A 71 -20.54 5.52 21.89
#